data_AF-A0AA42PCX9-F1
#
_entry.id   AF-A0AA42PCX9-F1
#
_cell.length_a   1.000
_cell.length_b   1.000
_cell.length_c   1.000
_cell.angle_alpha   90.00
_cell.angle_beta   90.00
_cell.angle_gamma   90.00
#
_symmetry.space_group_name_H-M   'P 1'
#
loop_
_entity.id
_entity.type
_entity.pdbx_description
1 polymer ?
#
loop_
_entity_poly.entity_id
_entity_poly.type
_entity_poly.pdbx_seq_one_letter_code
_entity_poly.pdbx_strand_id
1 'polypeptide(L)'
;MINIPPASFRVTPCGEVDAAALEKLRNSFDTSQLLGLVDRLDTSLAELGGMIAIRDDLLKLHTMAKTLVEGTLSPVTTEESCVWEVAESVLLDLETLSSWIRTAQMMIAPLVDLVPEHGVNELPDREGN
;
A
#
# COMPACT_ATOMS: atom_id res chain seq x y z
N MET A 1 -44.08 -5.31 -25.55
CA MET A 1 -43.42 -5.70 -24.29
C MET A 1 -42.20 -4.81 -24.14
N ILE A 2 -42.14 -3.98 -23.10
CA ILE A 2 -40.97 -3.14 -22.81
C ILE A 2 -39.93 -4.05 -22.16
N ASN A 3 -38.80 -4.26 -22.84
CA ASN A 3 -37.66 -5.00 -22.30
C ASN A 3 -36.85 -3.98 -21.49
N ILE A 4 -37.08 -3.96 -20.16
CA ILE A 4 -36.30 -3.10 -19.27
C ILE A 4 -34.94 -3.78 -19.10
N PRO A 5 -33.83 -3.12 -19.48
CA PRO A 5 -32.50 -3.67 -19.23
C PRO A 5 -32.32 -3.94 -17.73
N PRO A 6 -31.61 -5.01 -17.33
CA PRO A 6 -31.26 -5.21 -15.94
C PRO A 6 -30.51 -3.97 -15.41
N ALA A 7 -30.76 -3.62 -14.14
CA ALA A 7 -30.10 -2.48 -13.50
C ALA A 7 -28.58 -2.61 -13.60
N SER A 8 -27.88 -1.53 -13.98
CA SER A 8 -26.42 -1.51 -14.08
C SER A 8 -25.73 -1.53 -12.71
N PHE A 9 -26.47 -1.29 -11.63
CA PHE A 9 -25.96 -1.37 -10.26
C PHE A 9 -26.82 -2.28 -9.37
N ARG A 10 -26.24 -2.67 -8.24
CA ARG A 10 -26.91 -3.42 -7.16
C ARG A 10 -26.65 -2.76 -5.81
N VAL A 11 -27.70 -2.61 -5.02
CA VAL A 11 -27.59 -2.20 -3.61
C VAL A 11 -27.23 -3.42 -2.77
N THR A 12 -26.13 -3.33 -2.04
CA THR A 12 -25.66 -4.37 -1.12
C THR A 12 -25.51 -3.78 0.29
N PRO A 13 -25.32 -4.62 1.33
CA PRO A 13 -24.95 -4.12 2.66
C PRO A 13 -23.65 -3.29 2.67
N CYS A 14 -22.79 -3.44 1.65
CA CYS A 14 -21.54 -2.71 1.50
C CYS A 14 -21.66 -1.46 0.61
N GLY A 15 -22.87 -1.05 0.26
CA GLY A 15 -23.14 0.06 -0.65
C GLY A 15 -23.54 -0.38 -2.05
N GLU A 16 -23.67 0.59 -2.94
CA GLU A 16 -23.97 0.37 -4.35
C GLU A 16 -22.73 -0.07 -5.13
N VAL A 17 -22.89 -1.08 -5.98
CA VAL A 17 -21.81 -1.64 -6.81
C VAL A 17 -22.29 -1.92 -8.23
N ASP A 18 -21.38 -1.91 -9.19
CA ASP A 18 -21.66 -2.34 -10.56
C ASP A 18 -22.12 -3.81 -10.58
N ALA A 19 -23.24 -4.05 -11.25
CA ALA A 19 -23.90 -5.34 -11.25
C ALA A 19 -23.12 -6.41 -12.04
N ALA A 20 -22.46 -6.02 -13.13
CA ALA A 20 -21.70 -6.93 -13.98
C ALA A 20 -20.33 -7.28 -13.37
N ALA A 21 -19.64 -6.27 -12.82
CA ALA A 21 -18.39 -6.43 -12.10
C ALA A 21 -18.58 -7.31 -10.86
N LEU A 22 -19.68 -7.14 -10.11
CA LEU A 22 -20.00 -7.99 -8.97
C LEU A 22 -20.16 -9.46 -9.37
N GLU A 23 -20.86 -9.76 -10.46
CA GLU A 23 -21.02 -11.14 -10.92
C GLU A 23 -19.68 -11.74 -11.39
N LYS A 24 -18.83 -10.96 -12.07
CA LYS A 24 -17.47 -11.40 -12.42
C LYS A 24 -16.65 -11.70 -11.16
N LEU A 25 -16.67 -10.78 -10.20
CA LEU A 25 -15.94 -10.88 -8.94
C LEU A 25 -16.32 -12.14 -8.16
N ARG A 26 -17.62 -12.43 -8.03
CA ARG A 26 -18.11 -13.63 -7.33
C ARG A 26 -17.59 -14.95 -7.91
N ASN A 27 -17.25 -14.98 -9.19
CA ASN A 27 -16.74 -16.17 -9.86
C ASN A 27 -15.21 -16.30 -9.80
N SER A 28 -14.48 -15.22 -9.54
CA SER A 28 -13.01 -15.19 -9.66
C SER A 28 -12.26 -14.76 -8.41
N PHE A 29 -12.93 -14.11 -7.45
CA PHE A 29 -12.28 -13.51 -6.29
C PHE A 29 -12.29 -14.47 -5.10
N ASP A 30 -11.10 -14.79 -4.61
CA ASP A 30 -10.92 -15.59 -3.42
C ASP A 30 -10.61 -14.68 -2.23
N THR A 31 -11.58 -14.56 -1.33
CA THR A 31 -11.47 -13.69 -0.15
C THR A 31 -10.40 -14.14 0.83
N SER A 32 -9.97 -15.41 0.80
CA SER A 32 -8.90 -15.90 1.68
C SER A 32 -7.55 -15.27 1.35
N GLN A 33 -7.35 -14.82 0.11
CA GLN A 33 -6.13 -14.14 -0.32
C GLN A 33 -5.93 -12.79 0.39
N LEU A 34 -7.01 -12.11 0.79
CA LEU A 34 -6.91 -10.89 1.60
C LEU A 34 -6.37 -11.18 3.00
N LEU A 35 -6.76 -12.30 3.61
CA LEU A 35 -6.19 -12.71 4.89
C LEU A 35 -4.72 -13.09 4.75
N GLY A 36 -4.37 -13.79 3.66
CA GLY A 36 -2.97 -14.09 3.34
C GLY A 36 -2.09 -12.84 3.11
N LEU A 37 -2.67 -11.71 2.66
CA LEU A 37 -1.95 -10.43 2.62
C LEU A 37 -1.65 -9.89 4.01
N VAL A 38 -2.61 -9.99 4.93
CA VAL A 38 -2.44 -9.54 6.32
C VAL A 38 -1.34 -10.35 6.98
N ASP A 39 -1.39 -11.68 6.86
CA ASP A 39 -0.36 -12.57 7.42
C ASP A 39 1.04 -12.24 6.87
N ARG A 40 1.13 -11.95 5.56
CA ARG A 40 2.39 -11.51 4.93
C ARG A 40 2.85 -10.15 5.43
N LEU A 41 1.93 -9.20 5.61
CA LEU A 41 2.26 -7.88 6.16
C LEU A 41 2.83 -8.02 7.57
N ASP A 42 2.16 -8.79 8.42
CA ASP A 42 2.56 -8.99 9.81
C ASP A 42 3.92 -9.70 9.89
N THR A 43 4.15 -10.68 9.02
CA THR A 43 5.46 -11.36 8.91
C THR A 43 6.55 -10.39 8.49
N SER A 44 6.33 -9.61 7.42
CA SER A 44 7.29 -8.59 6.99
C SER A 44 7.54 -7.57 8.09
N LEU A 45 6.50 -7.01 8.71
CA LEU A 45 6.68 -6.05 9.80
C LEU A 45 7.43 -6.65 11.00
N ALA A 46 7.23 -7.93 11.33
CA ALA A 46 7.97 -8.59 12.39
C ALA A 46 9.46 -8.75 12.05
N GLU A 47 9.78 -9.13 10.81
CA GLU A 47 11.17 -9.25 10.32
C GLU A 47 11.88 -7.90 10.29
N LEU A 48 11.18 -6.84 9.90
CA LEU A 48 11.69 -5.46 9.83
C LEU A 48 11.79 -4.78 11.21
N GLY A 49 11.26 -5.38 12.29
CA GLY A 49 11.12 -4.71 13.59
C GLY A 49 10.02 -3.63 13.63
N GLY A 50 9.18 -3.58 12.60
CA GLY A 50 8.04 -2.70 12.45
C GLY A 50 8.38 -1.34 11.82
N MET A 51 7.34 -0.56 11.49
CA MET A 51 7.50 0.75 10.86
C MET A 51 8.27 1.77 11.72
N ILE A 52 8.29 1.58 13.04
CA ILE A 52 9.06 2.41 13.97
C ILE A 52 10.56 2.21 13.76
N ALA A 53 11.01 0.96 13.56
CA ALA A 53 12.43 0.66 13.31
C ALA A 53 12.91 1.33 12.02
N ILE A 54 12.16 1.20 10.92
CA ILE A 54 12.46 1.86 9.64
C ILE A 54 12.57 3.39 9.81
N ARG A 55 11.66 4.00 10.57
CA ARG A 55 11.71 5.44 10.86
C ARG A 55 12.97 5.80 11.62
N ASP A 56 13.32 5.03 12.64
CA ASP A 56 14.48 5.29 13.49
C ASP A 56 15.78 5.12 12.68
N ASP A 57 15.85 4.13 11.78
CA ASP A 57 16.95 3.96 10.84
C ASP A 57 17.06 5.08 9.81
N LEU A 58 15.93 5.61 9.32
CA LEU A 58 15.93 6.79 8.45
C LEU A 58 16.43 8.05 9.17
N LEU A 59 16.07 8.23 10.46
CA LEU A 59 16.56 9.34 11.28
C LEU A 59 18.06 9.21 11.59
N LYS A 60 18.52 7.98 11.84
CA LYS A 60 19.94 7.66 11.96
C LYS A 60 20.68 8.00 10.67
N LEU A 61 20.18 7.51 9.53
CA LEU A 61 20.75 7.77 8.22
C LEU A 61 20.80 9.26 7.89
N HIS A 62 19.77 10.03 8.25
CA HIS A 62 19.76 11.49 8.11
C HIS A 62 20.89 12.12 8.93
N THR A 63 21.08 11.73 10.18
CA THR A 63 22.13 12.27 11.07
C THR A 63 23.53 11.95 10.54
N MET A 64 23.73 10.72 10.05
CA MET A 64 24.98 10.28 9.42
C MET A 64 25.26 11.06 8.13
N ALA A 65 24.26 11.17 7.24
CA ALA A 65 24.38 11.92 6.00
C ALA A 65 24.67 13.40 6.25
N LYS A 66 24.00 14.01 7.23
CA LYS A 66 24.26 15.39 7.65
C LYS A 66 25.70 15.58 8.11
N THR A 67 26.21 14.69 8.96
CA THR A 67 27.60 14.73 9.45
C THR A 67 28.60 14.63 8.29
N LEU A 68 28.35 13.76 7.31
CA LEU A 68 29.22 13.56 6.15
C LEU A 68 29.19 14.75 5.17
N VAL A 69 28.02 15.32 4.92
CA VAL A 69 27.83 16.40 3.94
C VAL A 69 28.21 17.77 4.52
N GLU A 70 27.82 18.05 5.75
CA GLU A 70 28.03 19.36 6.39
C GLU A 70 29.34 19.42 7.18
N GLY A 71 30.02 18.29 7.38
CA GLY A 71 31.29 18.21 8.12
C GLY A 71 31.16 18.52 9.61
N THR A 72 29.93 18.61 10.13
CA THR A 72 29.68 18.84 11.55
C THR A 72 29.78 17.50 12.28
N LEU A 73 30.83 17.31 13.07
CA LEU A 73 30.91 16.19 14.01
C LEU A 73 29.75 16.28 15.00
N SER A 74 28.76 15.41 14.86
CA SER A 74 27.71 15.27 15.87
C SER A 74 28.34 14.74 17.16
N PRO A 75 28.09 15.37 18.32
CA PRO A 75 28.70 14.96 19.60
C PRO A 75 28.26 13.56 20.08
N VAL A 76 27.38 12.89 19.34
CA VAL A 76 26.73 11.61 19.69
C VAL A 76 27.24 10.43 18.86
N THR A 77 28.22 10.58 17.95
CA THR A 77 28.63 9.46 17.08
C THR A 77 29.67 8.55 17.73
N THR A 78 29.24 7.80 18.75
CA THR A 78 29.75 6.45 19.03
C THR A 78 28.78 5.44 18.41
N GLU A 79 28.53 5.56 17.11
CA GLU A 79 27.71 4.58 16.39
C GLU A 79 28.66 3.61 15.67
N GLU A 80 28.55 2.32 16.00
CA GLU A 80 29.40 1.24 15.48
C GLU A 80 29.13 0.89 14.00
N SER A 81 28.09 1.48 13.39
CA SER A 81 27.63 1.14 12.04
C SER A 81 28.14 2.13 10.98
N CYS A 82 28.48 1.63 9.80
CA CYS A 82 28.82 2.49 8.67
C CYS A 82 27.56 3.04 7.98
N VAL A 83 27.63 4.26 7.43
CA VAL A 83 26.49 4.91 6.75
C VAL A 83 25.91 4.07 5.61
N TRP A 84 26.78 3.37 4.89
CA TRP A 84 26.38 2.55 3.75
C TRP A 84 25.65 1.28 4.18
N GLU A 85 26.01 0.69 5.33
CA GLU A 85 25.33 -0.49 5.89
C GLU A 85 23.90 -0.14 6.32
N VAL A 86 23.75 1.00 7.00
CA VAL A 86 22.42 1.51 7.39
C VAL A 86 21.58 1.82 6.15
N ALA A 87 22.16 2.45 5.13
CA ALA A 87 21.46 2.74 3.88
C ALA A 87 21.03 1.46 3.15
N GLU A 88 21.91 0.45 3.07
CA GLU A 88 21.61 -0.83 2.43
C GLU A 88 20.48 -1.57 3.16
N SER A 89 20.53 -1.63 4.49
CA SER A 89 19.48 -2.25 5.31
C SER A 89 18.13 -1.58 5.06
N VAL A 90 18.07 -0.24 5.15
CA VAL A 90 16.82 0.52 4.93
C VAL A 90 16.28 0.28 3.52
N LEU A 91 17.14 0.21 2.49
CA LEU A 91 16.70 -0.07 1.13
C LEU A 91 16.11 -1.48 0.99
N LEU A 92 16.70 -2.48 1.63
CA LEU A 92 16.19 -3.86 1.62
C LEU A 92 14.81 -3.96 2.29
N ASP A 93 14.64 -3.27 3.41
CA ASP A 93 13.38 -3.18 4.15
C ASP A 93 12.29 -2.52 3.30
N LEU A 94 12.62 -1.39 2.65
CA LEU A 94 11.70 -0.69 1.76
C LEU A 94 11.34 -1.53 0.51
N GLU A 95 12.27 -2.31 -0.03
CA GLU A 95 11.97 -3.21 -1.16
C GLU A 95 11.02 -4.33 -0.75
N THR A 96 11.21 -4.90 0.45
CA THR A 96 10.29 -5.90 1.02
C THR A 96 8.87 -5.34 1.15
N LEU A 97 8.74 -4.14 1.70
CA LEU A 97 7.45 -3.44 1.78
C LEU A 97 6.87 -3.11 0.41
N SER A 98 7.69 -2.63 -0.54
CA SER A 98 7.27 -2.32 -1.92
C SER A 98 6.68 -3.55 -2.62
N SER A 99 7.34 -4.70 -2.49
CA SER A 99 6.86 -5.97 -3.03
C SER A 99 5.50 -6.37 -2.45
N TRP A 100 5.34 -6.25 -1.13
CA TRP A 100 4.06 -6.49 -0.47
C TRP A 100 2.97 -5.52 -0.95
N ILE A 101 3.26 -4.21 -0.99
CA ILE A 101 2.33 -3.16 -1.44
C ILE A 101 1.82 -3.46 -2.85
N ARG A 102 2.71 -3.80 -3.79
CA ARG A 102 2.33 -4.13 -5.16
C ARG A 102 1.42 -5.34 -5.22
N THR A 103 1.72 -6.37 -4.43
CA THR A 103 0.88 -7.56 -4.33
C THR A 103 -0.52 -7.22 -3.78
N ALA A 104 -0.57 -6.41 -2.73
CA ALA A 104 -1.83 -5.96 -2.13
C ALA A 104 -2.66 -5.14 -3.13
N GLN A 105 -2.04 -4.21 -3.86
CA GLN A 105 -2.70 -3.41 -4.88
C GLN A 105 -3.32 -4.29 -5.98
N MET A 106 -2.59 -5.27 -6.50
CA MET A 106 -3.11 -6.18 -7.53
C MET A 106 -4.31 -7.00 -7.02
N MET A 107 -4.26 -7.45 -5.76
CA MET A 107 -5.35 -8.25 -5.20
C MET A 107 -6.55 -7.42 -4.77
N ILE A 108 -6.37 -6.14 -4.43
CA ILE A 108 -7.47 -5.24 -4.06
C ILE A 108 -8.13 -4.62 -5.31
N ALA A 109 -7.41 -4.46 -6.42
CA ALA A 109 -7.89 -3.81 -7.64
C ALA A 109 -9.28 -4.32 -8.13
N PRO A 110 -9.58 -5.63 -8.17
CA PRO A 110 -10.90 -6.10 -8.59
C PRO A 110 -12.06 -5.61 -7.72
N LEU A 111 -11.80 -5.24 -6.46
CA LEU A 111 -12.80 -4.65 -5.57
C LEU A 111 -13.05 -3.17 -5.89
N VAL A 112 -12.04 -2.46 -6.42
CA VAL A 112 -12.19 -1.09 -6.89
C VAL A 112 -13.04 -1.04 -8.16
N ASP A 113 -12.91 -2.06 -9.02
CA ASP A 113 -13.71 -2.21 -10.24
C ASP A 113 -15.22 -2.41 -9.98
N LEU A 114 -15.64 -2.56 -8.71
CA LEU A 114 -17.05 -2.58 -8.32
C LEU A 114 -17.71 -1.20 -8.35
N VAL A 115 -16.98 -0.12 -8.66
CA VAL A 115 -17.53 1.23 -8.75
C VAL A 115 -18.73 1.27 -9.71
N PRO A 116 -19.92 1.74 -9.27
CA PRO A 116 -21.07 1.84 -10.16
C PRO A 116 -20.85 2.93 -11.22
N GLU A 117 -21.40 2.75 -12.43
CA GLU A 117 -21.24 3.68 -13.56
C GLU A 117 -21.55 5.16 -13.22
N HIS A 118 -22.47 5.39 -12.29
CA HIS A 118 -22.87 6.72 -11.84
C HIS A 118 -21.87 7.35 -10.87
N GLY A 119 -21.15 6.52 -10.10
CA GLY A 119 -20.09 6.96 -9.19
C GLY A 119 -18.82 7.42 -9.91
N VAL A 120 -18.64 7.04 -11.18
CA VAL A 120 -17.52 7.52 -12.03
C VAL A 120 -17.67 9.00 -12.40
N ASN A 121 -18.92 9.50 -12.49
CA ASN A 121 -19.22 10.91 -12.79
C ASN A 121 -19.19 11.82 -11.54
N GLU A 122 -19.02 11.26 -10.33
CA GLU A 122 -18.96 12.01 -9.07
C GLU A 122 -17.53 12.14 -8.51
N LEU A 123 -16.53 11.53 -9.15
CA LEU A 123 -15.13 11.89 -8.90
C LEU A 123 -14.94 13.33 -9.38
N PRO A 124 -14.72 14.31 -8.48
CA PRO A 124 -14.43 15.66 -8.93
C PRO A 124 -13.18 15.57 -9.78
N ASP A 125 -13.26 16.13 -10.98
CA ASP A 125 -12.09 16.43 -11.78
C ASP A 125 -11.00 16.92 -10.85
N ARG A 126 -9.87 16.21 -10.80
CA ARG A 126 -8.63 16.78 -10.28
C ARG A 126 -8.16 17.85 -11.27
N GLU A 127 -8.95 18.91 -11.41
CA GLU A 127 -8.54 20.18 -11.97
C GLU A 127 -7.99 21.04 -10.82
N GLY A 128 -6.68 21.26 -10.87
CA GLY A 128 -6.02 22.47 -10.40
C GLY A 128 -6.02 22.78 -8.91
N ASN A 129 -4.90 22.50 -8.24
CA ASN A 129 -3.97 23.55 -7.79
C ASN A 129 -2.62 22.92 -7.40
#